data_AF-A0AAW6G5S6-F1
#
_entry.id   AF-A0AAW6G5S6-F1
#
_cell.length_a   1.000
_cell.length_b   1.000
_cell.length_c   1.000
_cell.angle_alpha   90.00
_cell.angle_beta   90.00
_cell.angle_gamma   90.00
#
_symmetry.space_group_name_H-M   'P 1'
#
loop_
_entity.id
_entity.type
_entity.pdbx_description
1 polymer ?
#
loop_
_entity_poly.entity_id
_entity_poly.type
_entity_poly.pdbx_seq_one_letter_code
_entity_poly.pdbx_strand_id
1 'polypeptide(L)'
;RAVCLLSFIRSLYEKHPVVVTKDGVAIPVGNIWKEQQLYAILFERGELPLEKYITTRFSGGKLDFSLIDDTHGFSLIDNENQNEFIDSFRKFEELDWNAIATDNGLDYKTYNKNKKSKRYFSDEQWKKGIKKFRITQRNRCFGYVNNGIFYVLRFDLDHELSDVG
;
A
#
# COMPACT_ATOMS: atom_id res chain seq x y z
N ARG A 1 29.20 -6.43 -8.08
CA ARG A 1 29.19 -7.53 -7.06
C ARG A 1 28.04 -8.45 -7.44
N ALA A 2 28.28 -9.72 -7.76
CA ALA A 2 27.23 -10.66 -8.13
C ALA A 2 26.45 -11.06 -6.87
N VAL A 3 25.19 -10.64 -6.77
CA VAL A 3 24.31 -11.04 -5.67
C VAL A 3 23.67 -12.37 -6.06
N CYS A 4 24.10 -13.46 -5.42
CA CYS A 4 23.53 -14.78 -5.66
C CYS A 4 22.19 -14.88 -4.92
N LEU A 5 21.10 -15.09 -5.67
CA LEU A 5 19.76 -15.31 -5.14
C LEU A 5 19.51 -16.82 -5.05
N LEU A 6 19.19 -17.34 -3.86
CA LEU A 6 18.64 -18.68 -3.71
C LEU A 6 17.14 -18.59 -3.41
N SER A 7 16.33 -19.13 -4.32
CA SER A 7 14.91 -19.37 -4.08
C SER A 7 14.73 -20.82 -3.63
N PHE A 8 14.03 -21.04 -2.52
CA PHE A 8 13.72 -22.37 -2.01
C PHE A 8 12.22 -22.65 -2.11
N ILE A 9 11.84 -23.88 -2.44
CA ILE A 9 10.54 -24.45 -2.05
C ILE A 9 10.46 -24.37 -0.52
N ARG A 10 9.28 -24.10 0.09
CA ARG A 10 9.07 -23.84 1.54
C ARG A 10 10.22 -24.40 2.39
N SER A 11 11.16 -23.52 2.71
CA SER A 11 12.44 -23.89 3.32
C SER A 11 12.24 -24.34 4.76
N LEU A 12 13.04 -25.30 5.24
CA LEU A 12 13.16 -25.61 6.68
C LEU A 12 13.78 -24.42 7.45
N TYR A 13 14.38 -23.46 6.75
CA TYR A 13 14.94 -22.24 7.32
C TYR A 13 13.96 -21.09 7.14
N GLU A 14 13.45 -20.55 8.25
CA GLU A 14 12.54 -19.40 8.21
C GLU A 14 13.28 -18.06 8.22
N LYS A 15 14.57 -18.06 8.60
CA LYS A 15 15.39 -16.86 8.72
C LYS A 15 15.73 -16.28 7.33
N HIS A 16 15.59 -14.96 7.22
CA HIS A 16 16.03 -14.18 6.07
C HIS A 16 16.85 -12.98 6.57
N PRO A 17 18.09 -12.76 6.07
CA PRO A 17 18.86 -13.66 5.21
C PRO A 17 19.30 -14.95 5.93
N VAL A 18 19.76 -15.96 5.18
CA VAL A 18 20.42 -17.15 5.73
C VAL A 18 21.93 -17.02 5.51
N VAL A 19 22.73 -17.43 6.49
CA VAL A 19 24.18 -17.43 6.36
C VAL A 19 24.62 -18.80 5.87
N VAL A 20 25.27 -18.85 4.71
CA VAL A 20 25.89 -20.07 4.16
C VAL A 20 27.40 -19.94 4.23
N THR A 21 28.08 -21.04 4.51
CA THR A 21 29.55 -21.08 4.50
C THR A 21 30.03 -21.70 3.20
N LYS A 22 30.88 -20.98 2.47
CA LYS A 22 31.57 -21.50 1.28
C LYS A 22 33.06 -21.22 1.44
N ASP A 23 33.88 -22.26 1.33
CA ASP A 23 35.35 -22.17 1.45
C ASP A 23 35.83 -21.44 2.72
N GLY A 24 35.13 -21.68 3.85
CA GLY A 24 35.42 -21.02 5.13
C GLY A 24 34.90 -19.59 5.26
N VAL A 25 34.30 -19.02 4.21
CA VAL A 25 33.72 -17.67 4.21
C VAL A 25 32.22 -17.73 4.48
N ALA A 26 31.76 -16.96 5.46
CA ALA A 26 30.34 -16.77 5.74
C ALA A 26 29.74 -15.76 4.74
N ILE A 27 28.73 -16.18 3.99
CA ILE A 27 28.07 -15.40 2.94
C ILE A 27 26.58 -15.29 3.30
N PRO A 28 26.03 -14.08 3.50
CA PRO A 28 24.59 -13.90 3.64
C PRO A 28 23.93 -14.06 2.26
N VAL A 29 22.95 -14.95 2.18
CA VAL A 29 22.17 -15.21 0.97
C VAL A 29 20.70 -14.96 1.27
N GLY A 30 20.00 -14.32 0.32
CA GLY A 30 18.56 -14.13 0.41
C GLY A 30 17.86 -15.49 0.40
N ASN A 31 17.14 -15.81 1.46
CA ASN A 31 16.29 -16.99 1.57
C ASN A 31 14.87 -16.60 1.17
N ILE A 32 14.56 -16.66 -0.13
CA ILE A 32 13.25 -16.27 -0.67
C ILE A 32 12.41 -17.54 -0.84
N TRP A 33 11.29 -17.59 -0.16
CA TRP A 33 10.34 -18.71 -0.26
C TRP A 33 8.87 -18.25 -0.21
N LYS A 34 8.62 -16.96 0.07
CA LYS A 34 7.33 -16.31 -0.14
C LYS A 34 7.43 -15.33 -1.30
N GLU A 35 6.43 -15.33 -2.17
CA GLU A 35 6.36 -14.46 -3.36
C GLU A 35 6.63 -12.98 -3.02
N GLN A 36 5.99 -12.47 -1.96
CA GLN A 36 6.09 -11.08 -1.53
C GLN A 36 7.50 -10.67 -1.04
N GLN A 37 8.36 -11.63 -0.63
CA GLN A 37 9.72 -11.33 -0.16
C GLN A 37 10.60 -10.78 -1.29
N LEU A 38 10.45 -11.30 -2.51
CA LEU A 38 11.25 -10.84 -3.64
C LEU A 38 10.96 -9.37 -3.96
N TYR A 39 9.68 -8.99 -3.99
CA TYR A 39 9.28 -7.62 -4.28
C TYR A 39 9.76 -6.64 -3.21
N ALA A 40 9.74 -7.01 -1.93
CA ALA A 40 10.30 -6.19 -0.86
C ALA A 40 11.81 -5.96 -1.03
N ILE A 41 12.57 -7.02 -1.34
CA ILE A 41 14.02 -6.91 -1.55
C ILE A 41 14.36 -6.04 -2.76
N LEU A 42 13.63 -6.20 -3.88
CA LEU A 42 13.85 -5.39 -5.07
C LEU A 42 13.50 -3.92 -4.81
N PHE A 43 12.43 -3.65 -4.06
CA PHE A 43 12.04 -2.30 -3.65
C PHE A 43 13.10 -1.65 -2.75
N GLU A 44 13.59 -2.35 -1.71
CA GLU A 44 14.64 -1.86 -0.81
C GLU A 44 15.96 -1.54 -1.53
N ARG A 45 16.23 -2.20 -2.65
CA ARG A 45 17.41 -1.93 -3.50
C ARG A 45 17.22 -0.81 -4.52
N GLY A 46 16.01 -0.25 -4.62
CA GLY A 46 15.66 0.71 -5.67
C GLY A 46 15.53 0.08 -7.06
N GLU A 47 15.42 -1.24 -7.14
CA GLU A 47 15.27 -2.00 -8.40
C GLU A 47 13.78 -2.18 -8.78
N LEU A 48 12.85 -1.80 -7.90
CA LEU A 48 11.40 -1.87 -8.14
C LEU A 48 10.75 -0.51 -7.83
N PRO A 49 9.97 0.07 -8.76
CA PRO A 49 9.20 1.29 -8.50
C PRO A 49 8.15 1.09 -7.42
N LEU A 50 7.86 2.16 -6.65
CA LEU A 50 6.89 2.14 -5.55
C LEU A 50 5.51 1.62 -5.96
N GLU A 51 4.97 2.12 -7.07
CA GLU A 51 3.66 1.69 -7.58
C GLU A 51 3.62 0.17 -7.80
N LYS A 52 4.66 -0.36 -8.44
CA LYS A 52 4.75 -1.80 -8.71
C LYS A 52 4.88 -2.60 -7.41
N TYR A 53 5.62 -2.08 -6.43
CA TYR A 53 5.73 -2.68 -5.11
C TYR A 53 4.39 -2.73 -4.39
N ILE A 54 3.67 -1.61 -4.27
CA ILE A 54 2.39 -1.51 -3.56
C ILE A 54 1.33 -2.38 -4.23
N THR A 55 1.14 -2.24 -5.54
CA THR A 55 0.13 -3.00 -6.29
C THR A 55 0.35 -4.50 -6.21
N THR A 56 1.61 -4.94 -6.17
CA THR A 56 1.93 -6.37 -6.01
C THR A 56 1.76 -6.83 -4.57
N ARG A 57 2.31 -6.08 -3.60
CA ARG A 57 2.32 -6.44 -2.17
C ARG A 57 0.91 -6.61 -1.60
N PHE A 58 -0.01 -5.73 -1.98
CA PHE A 58 -1.37 -5.72 -1.46
C PHE A 58 -2.39 -6.35 -2.42
N SER A 59 -1.92 -6.95 -3.53
CA SER A 59 -2.80 -7.66 -4.47
C SER A 59 -3.58 -8.79 -3.77
N GLY A 60 -4.86 -8.93 -4.13
CA GLY A 60 -5.76 -9.92 -3.55
C GLY A 60 -6.20 -9.64 -2.11
N GLY A 61 -5.81 -8.49 -1.54
CA GLY A 61 -6.22 -8.02 -0.21
C GLY A 61 -7.52 -7.22 -0.22
N LYS A 62 -7.69 -6.39 0.81
CA LYS A 62 -8.77 -5.39 0.94
C LYS A 62 -8.52 -4.14 0.12
N LEU A 63 -7.31 -3.86 -0.35
CA LEU A 63 -6.98 -2.68 -1.16
C LEU A 63 -6.83 -3.06 -2.63
N ASP A 64 -7.53 -2.32 -3.49
CA ASP A 64 -7.41 -2.43 -4.95
C ASP A 64 -7.07 -1.07 -5.53
N PHE A 65 -6.00 -1.00 -6.32
CA PHE A 65 -5.46 0.23 -6.90
C PHE A 65 -5.75 0.36 -8.40
N SER A 66 -6.55 -0.53 -9.00
CA SER A 66 -6.82 -0.56 -10.44
C SER A 66 -7.58 0.66 -10.97
N LEU A 67 -8.19 1.45 -10.08
CA LEU A 67 -8.99 2.63 -10.40
C LEU A 67 -8.34 3.94 -9.94
N ILE A 68 -7.06 3.90 -9.57
CA ILE A 68 -6.36 5.09 -9.09
C ILE A 68 -6.15 6.08 -10.24
N ASP A 69 -6.36 7.36 -9.96
CA ASP A 69 -6.09 8.44 -10.90
C ASP A 69 -4.57 8.65 -11.06
N ASP A 70 -4.05 8.60 -12.29
CA ASP A 70 -2.60 8.73 -12.55
C ASP A 70 -1.99 10.05 -12.05
N THR A 71 -2.79 11.13 -12.03
CA THR A 71 -2.35 12.48 -11.62
C THR A 71 -2.52 12.75 -10.13
N HIS A 72 -3.38 11.98 -9.46
CA HIS A 72 -3.65 12.09 -8.03
C HIS A 72 -3.38 10.77 -7.29
N GLY A 73 -2.49 9.95 -7.83
CA GLY A 73 -2.15 8.63 -7.35
C GLY A 73 -0.69 8.53 -6.96
N PHE A 74 -0.01 7.48 -7.43
CA PHE A 74 1.39 7.20 -7.07
C PHE A 74 2.37 8.31 -7.47
N SER A 75 2.04 9.13 -8.47
CA SER A 75 2.85 10.29 -8.90
C SER A 75 3.02 11.35 -7.82
N LEU A 76 2.15 11.38 -6.79
CA LEU A 76 2.24 12.30 -5.65
C LEU A 76 3.17 11.81 -4.53
N ILE A 77 3.61 10.55 -4.58
CA ILE A 77 4.40 9.94 -3.51
C ILE A 77 5.89 10.04 -3.85
N ASP A 78 6.69 10.48 -2.88
CA ASP A 78 8.13 10.62 -2.98
C ASP A 78 8.86 9.77 -1.93
N ASN A 79 10.19 9.89 -1.91
CA ASN A 79 11.01 9.12 -0.97
C ASN A 79 10.81 9.53 0.49
N GLU A 80 10.28 10.73 0.76
CA GLU A 80 10.06 11.23 2.13
C GLU A 80 8.79 10.65 2.73
N ASN A 81 7.73 10.48 1.93
CA ASN A 81 6.42 10.05 2.41
C ASN A 81 6.05 8.59 2.06
N GLN A 82 6.79 7.90 1.18
CA GLN A 82 6.45 6.53 0.75
C GLN A 82 6.24 5.53 1.90
N ASN A 83 7.05 5.62 2.96
CA ASN A 83 6.94 4.69 4.09
C ASN A 83 5.63 4.89 4.86
N GLU A 84 5.11 6.11 4.93
CA GLU A 84 3.83 6.41 5.57
C GLU A 84 2.68 5.72 4.84
N PHE A 85 2.71 5.73 3.50
CA PHE A 85 1.75 5.03 2.66
C PHE A 85 1.85 3.52 2.83
N ILE A 86 3.07 2.96 2.73
CA ILE A 86 3.29 1.51 2.88
C ILE A 86 2.81 1.03 4.27
N ASP A 87 3.12 1.77 5.33
CA ASP A 87 2.74 1.41 6.69
C ASP A 87 1.24 1.51 6.92
N SER A 88 0.59 2.56 6.40
CA SER A 88 -0.87 2.72 6.52
C SER A 88 -1.62 1.65 5.72
N PHE A 89 -1.17 1.32 4.50
CA PHE A 89 -1.76 0.23 3.72
C PHE A 89 -1.57 -1.14 4.37
N ARG A 90 -0.38 -1.41 4.93
CA ARG A 90 -0.16 -2.62 5.74
C ARG A 90 -1.13 -2.68 6.91
N LYS A 91 -1.28 -1.59 7.67
CA LYS A 91 -2.21 -1.53 8.80
C LYS A 91 -3.66 -1.78 8.35
N PHE A 92 -4.09 -1.17 7.26
CA PHE A 92 -5.41 -1.38 6.69
C PHE A 92 -5.62 -2.86 6.30
N GLU A 93 -4.59 -3.53 5.79
CA GLU A 93 -4.66 -4.94 5.45
C GLU A 93 -4.65 -5.90 6.65
N GLU A 94 -3.95 -5.54 7.73
CA GLU A 94 -3.85 -6.38 8.93
C GLU A 94 -5.12 -6.32 9.79
N LEU A 95 -5.83 -5.19 9.78
CA LEU A 95 -7.07 -5.03 10.53
C LEU A 95 -8.27 -5.62 9.79
N ASP A 96 -9.23 -6.17 10.54
CA ASP A 96 -10.54 -6.48 9.99
C ASP A 96 -11.40 -5.21 9.82
N TRP A 97 -12.51 -5.31 9.09
CA TRP A 97 -13.38 -4.18 8.79
C TRP A 97 -13.98 -3.49 10.04
N ASN A 98 -14.23 -4.23 11.12
CA ASN A 98 -14.76 -3.65 12.36
C ASN A 98 -13.67 -2.83 13.05
N ALA A 99 -12.46 -3.38 13.13
CA ALA A 99 -11.31 -2.68 13.68
C ALA A 99 -10.95 -1.44 12.86
N ILE A 100 -10.98 -1.51 11.52
CA ILE A 100 -10.77 -0.36 10.63
C ILE A 100 -11.78 0.76 10.94
N ALA A 101 -13.06 0.42 11.12
CA ALA A 101 -14.11 1.40 11.38
C ALA A 101 -13.95 2.18 12.70
N THR A 102 -13.22 1.62 13.67
CA THR A 102 -12.97 2.25 14.97
C THR A 102 -11.53 2.67 15.20
N ASP A 103 -10.63 2.45 14.23
CA ASP A 103 -9.21 2.75 14.41
C ASP A 103 -8.95 4.26 14.31
N ASN A 104 -8.50 4.87 15.40
CA ASN A 104 -8.21 6.30 15.47
C ASN A 104 -7.06 6.74 14.57
N GLY A 105 -6.15 5.82 14.22
CA GLY A 105 -5.02 6.12 13.33
C GLY A 105 -5.47 6.26 11.88
N LEU A 106 -6.28 5.33 11.41
CA LEU A 106 -6.88 5.32 10.08
C LEU A 106 -8.02 6.33 9.97
N ASP A 107 -8.76 6.65 11.05
CA ASP A 107 -9.88 7.61 11.02
C ASP A 107 -10.81 7.36 9.81
N TYR A 108 -11.13 6.08 9.57
CA TYR A 108 -11.87 5.62 8.40
C TYR A 108 -13.33 6.07 8.50
N LYS A 109 -13.81 6.81 7.50
CA LYS A 109 -15.17 7.34 7.52
C LYS A 109 -15.72 7.65 6.13
N THR A 110 -17.03 7.89 6.08
CA THR A 110 -17.70 8.38 4.88
C THR A 110 -17.25 9.79 4.55
N TYR A 111 -16.98 10.05 3.27
CA TYR A 111 -16.75 11.38 2.73
C TYR A 111 -18.02 11.82 1.99
N ASN A 112 -18.65 12.90 2.45
CA ASN A 112 -19.98 13.28 2.00
C ASN A 112 -19.94 14.23 0.79
N LYS A 113 -20.80 13.99 -0.19
CA LYS A 113 -20.97 14.85 -1.36
C LYS A 113 -21.55 16.21 -0.94
N ASN A 114 -20.93 17.29 -1.39
CA ASN A 114 -21.44 18.65 -1.23
C ASN A 114 -21.06 19.52 -2.44
N LYS A 115 -21.45 20.79 -2.41
CA LYS A 115 -21.24 21.73 -3.53
C LYS A 115 -19.77 21.88 -3.94
N LYS A 116 -18.84 21.81 -2.98
CA LYS A 116 -17.40 21.94 -3.21
C LYS A 116 -16.77 20.60 -3.61
N SER A 117 -17.17 19.50 -2.97
CA SER A 117 -16.57 18.18 -3.21
C SER A 117 -17.07 17.49 -4.49
N LYS A 118 -18.26 17.85 -5.01
CA LYS A 118 -18.91 17.15 -6.14
C LYS A 118 -18.05 16.97 -7.39
N ARG A 119 -17.07 17.85 -7.62
CA ARG A 119 -16.20 17.85 -8.81
C ARG A 119 -15.08 16.81 -8.77
N TYR A 120 -14.77 16.26 -7.60
CA TYR A 120 -13.61 15.38 -7.42
C TYR A 120 -13.88 13.91 -7.74
N PHE A 121 -15.15 13.51 -7.84
CA PHE A 121 -15.57 12.15 -8.16
C PHE A 121 -16.75 12.18 -9.13
N SER A 122 -16.86 11.19 -10.01
CA SER A 122 -17.98 11.03 -10.92
C SER A 122 -19.29 10.75 -10.16
N ASP A 123 -20.44 11.00 -10.81
CA ASP A 123 -21.73 10.69 -10.19
C ASP A 123 -21.90 9.20 -9.89
N GLU A 124 -21.27 8.31 -10.68
CA GLU A 124 -21.24 6.88 -10.42
C GLU A 124 -20.41 6.53 -9.18
N GLN A 125 -19.22 7.13 -9.04
CA GLN A 125 -18.39 6.95 -7.84
C GLN A 125 -19.12 7.47 -6.59
N TRP A 126 -19.80 8.61 -6.69
CA TRP A 126 -20.61 9.14 -5.59
C TRP A 126 -21.74 8.19 -5.18
N LYS A 127 -22.41 7.53 -6.13
CA LYS A 127 -23.46 6.54 -5.84
C LYS A 127 -22.93 5.32 -5.08
N LYS A 128 -21.65 4.97 -5.23
CA LYS A 128 -21.01 3.88 -4.48
C LYS A 128 -20.67 4.26 -3.03
N GLY A 129 -20.76 5.54 -2.67
CA GLY A 129 -20.47 6.05 -1.33
C GLY A 129 -18.96 6.17 -1.09
N ILE A 130 -18.44 7.38 -1.25
CA ILE A 130 -17.01 7.66 -1.05
C ILE A 130 -16.64 7.52 0.42
N LYS A 131 -15.50 6.88 0.64
CA LYS A 131 -14.86 6.66 1.94
C LYS A 131 -13.48 7.28 1.91
N LYS A 132 -13.00 7.69 3.08
CA LYS A 132 -11.63 8.15 3.27
C LYS A 132 -11.01 7.49 4.49
N PHE A 133 -9.71 7.25 4.41
CA PHE A 133 -8.89 6.95 5.59
C PHE A 133 -7.59 7.75 5.54
N ARG A 134 -7.00 7.89 6.71
CA ARG A 134 -5.81 8.65 7.00
C ARG A 134 -4.57 7.81 6.76
N ILE A 135 -3.63 8.39 6.02
CA ILE A 135 -2.26 7.91 5.91
C ILE A 135 -1.43 8.58 7.02
N THR A 136 -1.50 9.91 7.08
CA THR A 136 -0.95 10.73 8.17
C THR A 136 -1.90 11.86 8.53
N GLN A 137 -1.54 12.72 9.50
CA GLN A 137 -2.33 13.92 9.79
C GLN A 137 -2.57 14.81 8.54
N ARG A 138 -1.68 14.72 7.54
CA ARG A 138 -1.75 15.46 6.29
C ARG A 138 -2.25 14.64 5.11
N ASN A 139 -1.91 13.36 5.04
CA ASN A 139 -2.13 12.56 3.84
C ASN A 139 -3.38 11.67 4.01
N ARG A 140 -4.27 11.65 3.02
CA ARG A 140 -5.47 10.79 3.01
C ARG A 140 -5.55 9.97 1.73
N CYS A 141 -6.25 8.85 1.84
CA CYS A 141 -6.63 7.99 0.73
C CYS A 141 -8.14 7.98 0.58
N PHE A 142 -8.63 8.12 -0.65
CA PHE A 142 -10.05 8.14 -1.00
C PHE A 142 -10.40 6.98 -1.91
N GLY A 143 -11.58 6.42 -1.71
CA GLY A 143 -12.07 5.28 -2.46
C GLY A 143 -13.50 4.93 -2.14
N TYR A 144 -13.94 3.74 -2.55
CA TYR A 144 -15.23 3.18 -2.16
C TYR A 144 -15.09 1.69 -1.87
N VAL A 145 -16.01 1.14 -1.08
CA VAL A 145 -16.02 -0.29 -0.78
C VAL A 145 -17.04 -1.00 -1.64
N ASN A 146 -16.63 -2.08 -2.29
CA ASN A 146 -17.52 -2.99 -3.00
C ASN A 146 -17.06 -4.43 -2.73
N ASN A 147 -17.99 -5.31 -2.33
CA ASN A 147 -17.70 -6.71 -1.99
C ASN A 147 -16.52 -6.90 -1.01
N GLY A 148 -16.40 -6.02 -0.01
CA GLY A 148 -15.33 -6.10 1.00
C GLY A 148 -13.95 -5.64 0.52
N ILE A 149 -13.85 -5.05 -0.67
CA ILE A 149 -12.63 -4.47 -1.24
C ILE A 149 -12.80 -2.95 -1.30
N PHE A 150 -11.81 -2.22 -0.80
CA PHE A 150 -11.64 -0.79 -0.94
C PHE A 150 -10.91 -0.49 -2.26
N TYR A 151 -11.65 0.04 -3.23
CA TYR A 151 -11.11 0.52 -4.48
C TYR A 151 -10.57 1.93 -4.30
N VAL A 152 -9.24 2.06 -4.30
CA VAL A 152 -8.52 3.33 -4.20
C VAL A 152 -8.72 4.13 -5.48
N LEU A 153 -9.12 5.38 -5.31
CA LEU A 153 -9.37 6.32 -6.41
C LEU A 153 -8.30 7.40 -6.49
N ARG A 154 -7.86 7.94 -5.35
CA ARG A 154 -6.85 9.00 -5.29
C ARG A 154 -6.30 9.21 -3.89
N PHE A 155 -5.17 9.88 -3.82
CA PHE A 155 -4.56 10.42 -2.63
C PHE A 155 -4.82 11.93 -2.52
N ASP A 156 -4.68 12.46 -1.31
CA ASP A 156 -4.82 13.87 -0.96
C ASP A 156 -3.68 14.24 -0.01
N LEU A 157 -2.67 14.95 -0.54
CA LEU A 157 -1.48 15.38 0.19
C LEU A 157 -1.48 16.90 0.44
N ASP A 158 -2.32 17.65 -0.26
CA ASP A 158 -2.45 19.10 -0.19
C ASP A 158 -3.71 19.56 0.56
N HIS A 159 -4.52 18.62 1.05
CA HIS A 159 -5.78 18.84 1.76
C HIS A 159 -6.92 19.40 0.89
N GLU A 160 -6.78 19.49 -0.43
CA GLU A 160 -7.83 20.05 -1.28
C GLU A 160 -9.18 19.35 -1.11
N LEU A 161 -9.17 18.03 -0.94
CA LEU A 161 -10.38 17.25 -0.70
C LEU A 161 -10.79 17.27 0.78
N SER A 162 -9.81 17.16 1.67
CA SER A 162 -10.06 17.09 3.11
C SER A 162 -10.67 18.37 3.68
N ASP A 163 -10.34 19.54 3.12
CA ASP A 163 -10.88 20.84 3.57
C ASP A 163 -12.33 21.07 3.14
N VAL A 164 -12.82 20.29 2.18
CA VAL A 164 -14.14 20.50 1.59
C VAL A 164 -15.14 19.41 1.92
N GLY A 165 -14.84 18.43 2.80
CA GLY A 165 -15.85 17.43 3.20
C GLY A 165 -15.46 16.48 4.34
#